data_AF-A0A7Y4VB44-F1
#
_entry.id   AF-A0A7Y4VB44-F1
#
_cell.length_a   1.000
_cell.length_b   1.000
_cell.length_c   1.000
_cell.angle_alpha   90.00
_cell.angle_beta   90.00
_cell.angle_gamma   90.00
#
_symmetry.space_group_name_H-M   'P 1'
#
loop_
_entity.id
_entity.type
_entity.pdbx_description
1 polymer ?
#
loop_
_entity_poly.entity_id
_entity_poly.type
_entity_poly.pdbx_seq_one_letter_code
_entity_poly.pdbx_strand_id
1 'polypeptide(L)'
;MQSSSLSSFIAHARSKGMDHQTIRMLLLSAGWKEKDISQAMASETLDMAVPLPHDAGSARDAFFHLLSFTSLTATVTSLIFLCFDFLNRILPDAAFPNYYDDVSSVRWELAILVVSFPVFLWMTRLLQKEYTMHPEKLASGVRRWLTYLILFATACTLIGDLITLIFYLLQGEFTIRFLLKVAVVLIVAGLPFSYYLNALRLPPDQYAKTSLHSQYRWAGIAIVVMAMVAGLFVTGSPLRGRSERFDEQRVNDLRTIQSEILNIVWGNERAMPTPPVKELTNPLPVTLEDVAAQALYQRPNIVDPETGLPYTYTRTSDHDFRLCATFSLSRDQQYDVFWNHPVGEKCFDFDALEQAK
;
A
#
# COMPACT_ATOMS: atom_id res chain seq x y z
N MET A 1 -36.65 34.38 -1.00
CA MET A 1 -37.21 35.47 -1.86
C MET A 1 -37.68 34.97 -3.23
N GLN A 2 -37.08 33.97 -3.88
CA GLN A 2 -37.53 33.48 -5.20
C GLN A 2 -38.79 32.59 -5.17
N SER A 3 -38.99 31.79 -4.10
CA SER A 3 -40.19 30.94 -3.97
C SER A 3 -41.48 31.75 -3.82
N SER A 4 -41.43 32.88 -3.13
CA SER A 4 -42.58 33.77 -2.91
C SER A 4 -43.01 34.55 -4.17
N SER A 5 -42.07 34.85 -5.08
CA SER A 5 -42.41 35.48 -6.37
C SER A 5 -42.98 34.49 -7.37
N LEU A 6 -42.57 33.21 -7.29
CA LEU A 6 -43.08 32.15 -8.15
C LEU A 6 -44.52 31.79 -7.78
N SER A 7 -44.79 31.57 -6.49
CA SER A 7 -46.14 31.28 -6.01
C SER A 7 -47.12 32.43 -6.25
N SER A 8 -46.69 33.68 -6.09
CA SER A 8 -47.54 34.84 -6.36
C SER A 8 -47.84 35.01 -7.85
N PHE A 9 -46.89 34.70 -8.73
CA PHE A 9 -47.11 34.68 -10.17
C PHE A 9 -48.13 33.60 -10.58
N ILE A 10 -47.99 32.37 -10.07
CA ILE A 10 -48.92 31.28 -10.40
C ILE A 10 -50.33 31.61 -9.89
N ALA A 11 -50.46 32.13 -8.67
CA ALA A 11 -51.75 32.58 -8.13
C ALA A 11 -52.37 33.72 -8.96
N HIS A 12 -51.57 34.68 -9.40
CA HIS A 12 -52.04 35.75 -10.29
C HIS A 12 -52.49 35.19 -11.64
N ALA A 13 -51.71 34.30 -12.25
CA ALA A 13 -52.02 33.70 -13.55
C ALA A 13 -53.30 32.85 -13.49
N ARG A 14 -53.51 32.11 -12.40
CA ARG A 14 -54.77 31.39 -12.15
C ARG A 14 -55.96 32.33 -11.94
N SER A 15 -55.77 33.46 -11.24
CA SER A 15 -56.82 34.49 -11.11
C SER A 15 -57.28 35.06 -12.46
N LYS A 16 -56.42 34.99 -13.48
CA LYS A 16 -56.69 35.39 -14.86
C LYS A 16 -57.25 34.27 -15.74
N GLY A 17 -57.51 33.09 -15.18
CA GLY A 17 -58.11 31.95 -15.88
C GLY A 17 -57.13 31.18 -16.77
N MET A 18 -55.81 31.35 -16.60
CA MET A 18 -54.84 30.55 -17.36
C MET A 18 -54.84 29.10 -16.86
N ASP A 19 -54.79 28.16 -17.80
CA ASP A 19 -54.77 26.74 -17.52
C ASP A 19 -53.36 26.27 -17.11
N HIS A 20 -53.30 25.07 -16.54
CA HIS A 20 -52.08 24.49 -15.97
C HIS A 20 -50.95 24.39 -17.00
N GLN A 21 -51.25 24.04 -18.26
CA GLN A 21 -50.22 23.88 -19.29
C GLN A 21 -49.65 25.23 -19.74
N THR A 22 -50.48 26.27 -19.87
CA THR A 22 -50.03 27.60 -20.26
C THR A 22 -49.09 28.22 -19.21
N ILE A 23 -49.43 28.10 -17.92
CA ILE A 23 -48.58 28.59 -16.83
C ILE A 23 -47.23 27.87 -16.81
N ARG A 24 -47.25 26.53 -16.95
CA ARG A 24 -46.03 25.71 -17.03
C ARG A 24 -45.16 26.10 -18.23
N MET A 25 -45.75 26.29 -19.40
CA MET A 25 -45.04 26.72 -20.62
C MET A 25 -44.39 28.09 -20.45
N LEU A 26 -45.09 29.08 -19.89
CA LEU A 26 -44.53 30.41 -19.65
C LEU A 26 -43.32 30.36 -18.71
N LEU A 27 -43.43 29.63 -17.61
CA LEU A 27 -42.33 29.49 -16.64
C LEU A 27 -41.14 28.72 -17.23
N LEU A 28 -41.38 27.65 -17.99
CA LEU A 28 -40.32 26.93 -18.70
C LEU A 28 -39.61 27.82 -19.73
N SER A 29 -40.37 28.61 -20.50
CA SER A 29 -39.82 29.54 -21.49
C SER A 29 -38.98 30.66 -20.86
N ALA A 30 -39.29 31.02 -19.61
CA ALA A 30 -38.54 31.98 -18.80
C ALA A 30 -37.31 31.35 -18.10
N GLY A 31 -37.04 30.06 -18.31
CA GLY A 31 -35.86 29.36 -17.78
C GLY A 31 -36.04 28.74 -16.39
N TRP A 32 -37.27 28.70 -15.85
CA TRP A 32 -37.52 28.00 -14.60
C TRP A 32 -37.37 26.48 -14.78
N LYS A 33 -36.81 25.81 -13.77
CA LYS A 33 -36.70 24.35 -13.79
C LYS A 33 -38.06 23.72 -13.56
N GLU A 34 -38.35 22.66 -14.30
CA GLU A 34 -39.63 21.93 -14.23
C GLU A 34 -39.99 21.45 -12.81
N LYS A 35 -38.98 21.09 -12.01
CA LYS A 35 -39.15 20.71 -10.61
C LYS A 35 -39.68 21.86 -9.75
N ASP A 36 -39.16 23.06 -9.93
CA ASP A 36 -39.52 24.24 -9.14
C ASP A 36 -40.95 24.68 -9.49
N ILE A 37 -41.31 24.61 -10.78
CA ILE A 37 -42.67 24.85 -11.27
C ILE A 37 -43.65 23.85 -10.66
N SER A 38 -43.34 22.56 -10.73
CA SER A 38 -44.21 21.49 -10.21
C SER A 38 -44.42 21.60 -8.70
N GLN A 39 -43.36 21.94 -7.94
CA GLN A 39 -43.46 22.16 -6.49
C GLN A 39 -44.30 23.39 -6.13
N ALA A 40 -44.11 24.51 -6.83
CA ALA A 40 -44.88 25.73 -6.57
C ALA A 40 -46.36 25.55 -6.94
N MET A 41 -46.65 24.93 -8.07
CA MET A 41 -48.03 24.61 -8.48
C MET A 41 -48.72 23.62 -7.52
N ALA A 42 -47.98 22.64 -7.01
CA ALA A 42 -48.48 21.71 -6.02
C ALA A 42 -48.77 22.40 -4.68
N SER A 43 -47.89 23.30 -4.23
CA SER A 43 -48.09 24.05 -2.98
C SER A 43 -49.27 25.03 -2.98
N GLU A 44 -49.69 25.49 -4.17
CA GLU A 44 -50.88 26.33 -4.30
C GLU A 44 -52.18 25.50 -4.39
N THR A 45 -52.10 24.26 -4.85
CA THR A 45 -53.28 23.41 -5.11
C THR A 45 -53.57 22.43 -3.97
N LEU A 46 -52.56 22.04 -3.20
CA LEU A 46 -52.66 21.07 -2.13
C LEU A 46 -52.39 21.77 -0.79
N ASP A 47 -53.26 21.52 0.20
CA ASP A 47 -53.05 21.94 1.60
C ASP A 47 -51.98 21.09 2.32
N MET A 48 -51.39 20.12 1.61
CA MET A 48 -50.33 19.24 2.09
C MET A 48 -49.12 19.27 1.15
N ALA A 49 -47.93 19.23 1.72
CA ALA A 49 -46.70 19.16 0.94
C ALA A 49 -46.66 17.84 0.15
N VAL A 50 -46.26 17.91 -1.12
CA VAL A 50 -45.96 16.71 -1.91
C VAL A 50 -44.86 15.95 -1.17
N PRO A 51 -45.08 14.68 -0.77
CA PRO A 51 -44.07 13.92 -0.07
C PRO A 51 -42.83 13.82 -0.95
N LEU A 52 -41.70 14.33 -0.44
CA LEU A 52 -40.42 14.11 -1.07
C LEU A 52 -40.10 12.61 -0.97
N PRO A 53 -39.55 11.97 -2.01
CA PRO A 53 -39.06 10.61 -1.88
C PRO A 53 -38.06 10.56 -0.72
N HIS A 54 -38.20 9.55 0.15
CA HIS A 54 -37.29 9.33 1.26
C HIS A 54 -35.87 9.12 0.68
N ASP A 55 -34.94 9.99 1.07
CA ASP A 55 -33.52 9.97 0.70
C ASP A 55 -33.16 10.09 -0.80
N ALA A 56 -33.20 11.32 -1.30
CA ALA A 56 -32.37 11.73 -2.44
C ALA A 56 -30.89 11.90 -2.01
N GLY A 57 -30.25 10.80 -1.63
CA GLY A 57 -28.80 10.70 -1.36
C GLY A 57 -28.35 11.29 -0.03
N SER A 58 -28.36 10.45 1.00
CA SER A 58 -27.83 10.78 2.32
C SER A 58 -26.30 10.94 2.27
N ALA A 59 -25.74 11.80 3.12
CA ALA A 59 -24.28 11.90 3.31
C ALA A 59 -23.64 10.54 3.64
N ARG A 60 -24.41 9.64 4.27
CA ARG A 60 -24.04 8.25 4.51
C ARG A 60 -23.82 7.46 3.22
N ASP A 61 -24.70 7.63 2.23
CA ASP A 61 -24.61 6.92 0.95
C ASP A 61 -23.35 7.38 0.20
N ALA A 62 -23.06 8.69 0.22
CA ALA A 62 -21.83 9.23 -0.33
C ALA A 62 -20.59 8.68 0.39
N PHE A 63 -20.59 8.62 1.71
CA PHE A 63 -19.50 8.05 2.50
C PHE A 63 -19.23 6.59 2.16
N PHE A 64 -20.26 5.74 2.07
CA PHE A 64 -20.09 4.33 1.70
C PHE A 64 -19.52 4.15 0.29
N HIS A 65 -19.92 4.99 -0.67
CA HIS A 65 -19.34 4.95 -2.02
C HIS A 65 -17.90 5.42 -2.04
N LEU A 66 -17.57 6.52 -1.37
CA LEU A 66 -16.19 7.01 -1.30
C LEU A 66 -15.29 5.97 -0.64
N LEU A 67 -15.71 5.41 0.50
CA LEU A 67 -14.93 4.40 1.21
C LEU A 67 -14.79 3.11 0.39
N SER A 68 -15.86 2.65 -0.27
CA SER A 68 -15.78 1.50 -1.19
C SER A 68 -14.84 1.77 -2.35
N PHE A 69 -14.85 2.98 -2.91
CA PHE A 69 -13.98 3.35 -4.02
C PHE A 69 -12.52 3.41 -3.58
N THR A 70 -12.22 4.16 -2.51
CA THR A 70 -10.86 4.30 -2.00
C THR A 70 -10.26 2.95 -1.61
N SER A 71 -11.03 2.08 -0.95
CA SER A 71 -10.57 0.73 -0.59
C SER A 71 -10.35 -0.17 -1.81
N LEU A 72 -11.20 -0.07 -2.83
CA LEU A 72 -10.98 -0.77 -4.10
C LEU A 72 -9.71 -0.30 -4.80
N THR A 73 -9.52 1.01 -4.95
CA THR A 73 -8.35 1.58 -5.61
C THR A 73 -7.07 1.18 -4.87
N ALA A 74 -7.06 1.27 -3.53
CA ALA A 74 -5.94 0.78 -2.73
C ALA A 74 -5.68 -0.72 -2.96
N THR A 75 -6.73 -1.55 -3.01
CA THR A 75 -6.59 -2.99 -3.28
C THR A 75 -5.98 -3.24 -4.67
N VAL A 76 -6.51 -2.59 -5.71
CA VAL A 76 -6.08 -2.77 -7.11
C VAL A 76 -4.64 -2.32 -7.28
N THR A 77 -4.31 -1.13 -6.80
CA THR A 77 -2.95 -0.58 -6.88
C THR A 77 -1.96 -1.47 -6.15
N SER A 78 -2.24 -1.86 -4.90
CA SER A 78 -1.34 -2.74 -4.15
C SER A 78 -1.18 -4.12 -4.77
N LEU A 79 -2.25 -4.66 -5.36
CA LEU A 79 -2.16 -5.93 -6.09
C LEU A 79 -1.29 -5.82 -7.36
N ILE A 80 -1.35 -4.70 -8.08
CA ILE A 80 -0.49 -4.44 -9.24
C ILE A 80 0.98 -4.36 -8.81
N PHE A 81 1.31 -3.53 -7.81
CA PHE A 81 2.68 -3.40 -7.31
C PHE A 81 3.22 -4.71 -6.74
N LEU A 82 2.40 -5.46 -5.99
CA LEU A 82 2.77 -6.78 -5.49
C LEU A 82 3.09 -7.76 -6.63
N CYS A 83 2.28 -7.77 -7.69
CA CYS A 83 2.56 -8.57 -8.88
C CYS A 83 3.85 -8.12 -9.57
N PHE A 84 4.14 -6.81 -9.62
CA PHE A 84 5.38 -6.30 -10.19
C PHE A 84 6.59 -6.77 -9.38
N ASP A 85 6.51 -6.74 -8.05
CA ASP A 85 7.56 -7.27 -7.18
C ASP A 85 7.81 -8.76 -7.43
N PHE A 86 6.74 -9.56 -7.61
CA PHE A 86 6.90 -10.97 -7.97
C PHE A 86 7.55 -11.16 -9.34
N LEU A 87 7.11 -10.42 -10.35
CA LEU A 87 7.68 -10.49 -11.70
C LEU A 87 9.17 -10.11 -11.71
N ASN A 88 9.52 -9.07 -10.97
CA ASN A 88 10.90 -8.61 -10.84
C ASN A 88 11.80 -9.65 -10.16
N ARG A 89 11.27 -10.44 -9.21
CA ARG A 89 12.01 -11.53 -8.54
C ARG A 89 12.15 -12.79 -9.38
N ILE A 90 11.09 -13.17 -10.12
CA ILE A 90 11.10 -14.37 -10.97
C ILE A 90 11.94 -14.14 -12.23
N LEU A 91 11.93 -12.91 -12.75
CA LEU A 91 12.69 -12.48 -13.91
C LEU A 91 13.58 -11.31 -13.50
N PRO A 92 14.66 -11.52 -12.73
CA PRO A 92 15.55 -10.44 -12.31
C PRO A 92 16.21 -9.76 -13.50
N ASP A 93 16.52 -8.47 -13.35
CA ASP A 93 17.28 -7.74 -14.36
C ASP A 93 18.71 -8.26 -14.33
N ALA A 94 19.25 -8.65 -15.48
CA ALA A 94 20.62 -9.13 -15.60
C ALA A 94 21.66 -8.06 -15.17
N ALA A 95 21.31 -6.77 -15.27
CA ALA A 95 22.14 -5.67 -14.78
C ALA A 95 22.12 -5.54 -13.25
N PHE A 96 21.06 -5.99 -12.59
CA PHE A 96 20.83 -5.81 -11.15
C PHE A 96 20.22 -7.05 -10.48
N PRO A 97 20.95 -8.18 -10.41
CA PRO A 97 20.39 -9.45 -9.96
C PRO A 97 19.90 -9.45 -8.50
N ASN A 98 20.54 -8.68 -7.60
CA ASN A 98 20.24 -8.70 -6.16
C ASN A 98 19.43 -7.49 -5.68
N TYR A 99 18.95 -6.63 -6.59
CA TYR A 99 18.18 -5.42 -6.23
C TYR A 99 16.85 -5.75 -5.52
N TYR A 100 16.40 -7.01 -5.59
CA TYR A 100 15.10 -7.47 -5.10
C TYR A 100 15.17 -8.32 -3.82
N ASP A 101 16.32 -8.36 -3.13
CA ASP A 101 16.44 -9.08 -1.84
C ASP A 101 15.63 -8.40 -0.74
N ASP A 102 15.47 -7.08 -0.79
CA ASP A 102 14.59 -6.36 0.14
C ASP A 102 13.12 -6.72 -0.11
N VAL A 103 12.47 -7.27 0.90
CA VAL A 103 11.06 -7.68 0.90
C VAL A 103 10.14 -6.62 1.55
N SER A 104 10.66 -5.45 1.91
CA SER A 104 9.91 -4.37 2.55
C SER A 104 8.72 -3.90 1.72
N SER A 105 8.89 -3.70 0.41
CA SER A 105 7.82 -3.34 -0.53
C SER A 105 6.71 -4.40 -0.54
N VAL A 106 7.07 -5.68 -0.62
CA VAL A 106 6.12 -6.79 -0.59
C VAL A 106 5.33 -6.80 0.73
N ARG A 107 6.00 -6.57 1.88
CA ARG A 107 5.36 -6.47 3.20
C ARG A 107 4.38 -5.29 3.26
N TRP A 108 4.73 -4.14 2.65
CA TRP A 108 3.87 -2.96 2.58
C TRP A 108 2.61 -3.23 1.76
N GLU A 109 2.74 -3.82 0.58
CA GLU A 109 1.58 -4.13 -0.27
C GLU A 109 0.66 -5.18 0.36
N LEU A 110 1.22 -6.18 1.03
CA LEU A 110 0.45 -7.13 1.82
C LEU A 110 -0.36 -6.44 2.93
N ALA A 111 0.26 -5.50 3.66
CA ALA A 111 -0.43 -4.76 4.72
C ALA A 111 -1.62 -3.95 4.17
N ILE A 112 -1.45 -3.29 3.02
CA ILE A 112 -2.55 -2.58 2.37
C ILE A 112 -3.65 -3.56 1.95
N LEU A 113 -3.32 -4.71 1.35
CA LEU A 113 -4.32 -5.70 0.93
C LEU A 113 -5.10 -6.28 2.11
N VAL A 114 -4.43 -6.60 3.22
CA VAL A 114 -5.04 -7.13 4.44
C VAL A 114 -6.11 -6.18 5.00
N VAL A 115 -5.93 -4.87 4.87
CA VAL A 115 -6.88 -3.87 5.39
C VAL A 115 -7.90 -3.45 4.33
N SER A 116 -7.44 -3.05 3.15
CA SER A 116 -8.27 -2.44 2.12
C SER A 116 -9.26 -3.44 1.50
N PHE A 117 -8.86 -4.69 1.27
CA PHE A 117 -9.71 -5.67 0.60
C PHE A 117 -10.93 -6.10 1.46
N PRO A 118 -10.79 -6.44 2.76
CA PRO A 118 -11.95 -6.70 3.61
C PRO A 118 -12.89 -5.50 3.75
N VAL A 119 -12.34 -4.28 3.85
CA VAL A 119 -13.14 -3.05 3.88
C VAL A 119 -13.93 -2.89 2.59
N PHE A 120 -13.30 -3.08 1.43
CA PHE A 120 -13.96 -3.04 0.12
C PHE A 120 -15.11 -4.05 0.04
N LEU A 121 -14.86 -5.30 0.42
CA LEU A 121 -15.88 -6.35 0.39
C LEU A 121 -17.02 -6.07 1.37
N TRP A 122 -16.72 -5.52 2.55
CA TRP A 122 -17.75 -5.10 3.50
C TRP A 122 -18.62 -4.00 2.90
N MET A 123 -18.01 -2.90 2.46
CA MET A 123 -18.75 -1.76 1.91
C MET A 123 -19.60 -2.15 0.70
N THR A 124 -19.04 -2.97 -0.19
CA THR A 124 -19.79 -3.49 -1.34
C THR A 124 -20.98 -4.35 -0.91
N ARG A 125 -20.83 -5.19 0.12
CA ARG A 125 -21.95 -5.97 0.67
C ARG A 125 -23.05 -5.09 1.28
N LEU A 126 -22.69 -4.03 1.99
CA LEU A 126 -23.67 -3.08 2.54
C LEU A 126 -24.43 -2.36 1.43
N LEU A 127 -23.72 -1.86 0.42
CA LEU A 127 -24.32 -1.18 -0.73
C LEU A 127 -25.24 -2.13 -1.51
N GLN A 128 -24.80 -3.36 -1.80
CA GLN A 128 -25.64 -4.36 -2.47
C GLN A 128 -26.90 -4.68 -1.66
N LYS A 129 -26.77 -4.88 -0.35
CA LYS A 129 -27.90 -5.15 0.55
C LYS A 129 -28.91 -4.00 0.54
N GLU A 130 -28.42 -2.76 0.57
CA GLU A 130 -29.27 -1.57 0.51
C GLU A 130 -30.01 -1.45 -0.84
N TYR A 131 -29.33 -1.74 -1.95
CA TYR A 131 -29.95 -1.76 -3.28
C TYR A 131 -30.99 -2.86 -3.47
N THR A 132 -30.81 -4.01 -2.84
CA THR A 132 -31.82 -5.08 -2.87
C THR A 132 -33.05 -4.75 -2.05
N MET A 133 -32.91 -3.96 -0.96
CA MET A 133 -34.04 -3.55 -0.12
C MET A 133 -34.75 -2.29 -0.63
N HIS A 134 -34.02 -1.39 -1.28
CA HIS A 134 -34.52 -0.12 -1.80
C HIS A 134 -34.15 0.06 -3.29
N PRO A 135 -34.83 -0.63 -4.22
CA PRO A 135 -34.55 -0.53 -5.66
C PRO A 135 -34.67 0.89 -6.21
N GLU A 136 -35.49 1.75 -5.59
CA GLU A 136 -35.64 3.16 -5.93
C GLU A 136 -34.34 3.95 -5.81
N LYS A 137 -33.42 3.55 -4.90
CA LYS A 137 -32.10 4.16 -4.77
C LYS A 137 -31.19 3.88 -5.98
N LEU A 138 -31.48 2.85 -6.78
CA LEU A 138 -30.76 2.57 -8.03
C LEU A 138 -30.98 3.66 -9.09
N ALA A 139 -32.12 4.35 -9.06
CA ALA A 139 -32.44 5.46 -9.96
C ALA A 139 -31.92 6.82 -9.45
N SER A 140 -31.27 6.86 -8.28
CA SER A 140 -30.79 8.09 -7.66
C SER A 140 -29.71 8.79 -8.50
N GLY A 141 -29.88 10.10 -8.71
CA GLY A 141 -28.88 10.96 -9.34
C GLY A 141 -27.54 10.97 -8.60
N VAL A 142 -27.54 10.68 -7.29
CA VAL A 142 -26.33 10.60 -6.46
C VAL A 142 -25.51 9.36 -6.78
N ARG A 143 -26.14 8.19 -7.02
CA ARG A 143 -25.43 7.00 -7.52
C ARG A 143 -24.78 7.29 -8.87
N ARG A 144 -25.53 7.91 -9.79
CA ARG A 144 -25.02 8.24 -11.12
C ARG A 144 -23.81 9.18 -11.03
N TRP A 145 -23.90 10.24 -10.24
CA TRP A 145 -22.79 11.18 -10.04
C TRP A 145 -21.57 10.53 -9.38
N LEU A 146 -21.76 9.76 -8.29
CA LEU A 146 -20.70 9.06 -7.60
C LEU A 146 -20.04 7.99 -8.48
N THR A 147 -20.81 7.29 -9.31
CA THR A 147 -20.25 6.30 -10.24
C THR A 147 -19.42 6.96 -11.34
N TYR A 148 -19.84 8.13 -11.85
CA TYR A 148 -19.01 8.90 -12.78
C TYR A 148 -17.74 9.44 -12.12
N LEU A 149 -17.80 9.84 -10.84
CA LEU A 149 -16.60 10.23 -10.08
C LEU A 149 -15.64 9.05 -9.91
N ILE A 150 -16.16 7.86 -9.61
CA ILE A 150 -15.41 6.60 -9.54
C ILE A 150 -14.79 6.26 -10.90
N LEU A 151 -15.54 6.38 -12.00
CA LEU A 151 -15.04 6.15 -13.35
C LEU A 151 -13.91 7.13 -13.71
N PHE A 152 -14.07 8.41 -13.37
CA PHE A 152 -13.04 9.43 -13.58
C PHE A 152 -11.78 9.09 -12.81
N ALA A 153 -11.89 8.80 -11.51
CA ALA A 153 -10.72 8.47 -10.70
C ALA A 153 -10.07 7.14 -11.13
N THR A 154 -10.86 6.13 -11.56
CA THR A 154 -10.33 4.89 -12.16
C THR A 154 -9.57 5.19 -13.46
N ALA A 155 -10.07 6.10 -14.30
CA ALA A 155 -9.35 6.53 -15.49
C ALA A 155 -8.04 7.24 -15.15
N CYS A 156 -8.00 8.09 -14.11
CA CYS A 156 -6.77 8.69 -13.60
C CYS A 156 -5.77 7.63 -13.14
N THR A 157 -6.22 6.59 -12.42
CA THR A 157 -5.36 5.46 -12.02
C THR A 157 -4.79 4.73 -13.23
N LEU A 158 -5.63 4.40 -14.23
CA LEU A 158 -5.15 3.76 -15.47
C LEU A 158 -4.14 4.62 -16.24
N ILE A 159 -4.32 5.94 -16.25
CA ILE A 159 -3.33 6.86 -16.82
C ILE A 159 -2.01 6.79 -16.02
N GLY A 160 -2.07 6.77 -14.69
CA GLY A 160 -0.90 6.59 -13.83
C GLY A 160 -0.17 5.27 -14.10
N ASP A 161 -0.90 4.17 -14.24
CA ASP A 161 -0.33 2.85 -14.56
C ASP A 161 0.35 2.87 -15.94
N LEU A 162 -0.28 3.50 -16.94
CA LEU A 162 0.30 3.66 -18.27
C LEU A 162 1.57 4.52 -18.24
N ILE A 163 1.60 5.59 -17.44
CA ILE A 163 2.80 6.42 -17.25
C ILE A 163 3.93 5.56 -16.66
N THR A 164 3.65 4.77 -15.61
CA THR A 164 4.63 3.87 -14.99
C THR A 164 5.16 2.84 -15.99
N LEU A 165 4.29 2.26 -16.82
CA LEU A 165 4.69 1.33 -17.87
C LEU A 165 5.59 2.00 -18.92
N ILE A 166 5.22 3.18 -19.39
CA ILE A 166 6.05 3.96 -20.33
C ILE A 166 7.39 4.32 -19.68
N PHE A 167 7.41 4.70 -18.41
CA PHE A 167 8.63 4.99 -17.68
C PHE A 167 9.58 3.78 -17.67
N TYR A 168 9.10 2.58 -17.34
CA TYR A 168 9.92 1.37 -17.40
C TYR A 168 10.35 0.99 -18.83
N LEU A 169 9.47 1.21 -19.82
CA LEU A 169 9.81 1.02 -21.22
C LEU A 169 10.97 1.93 -21.64
N LEU A 170 10.94 3.20 -21.22
CA LEU A 170 11.99 4.19 -21.50
C LEU A 170 13.29 3.90 -20.73
N GLN A 171 13.23 3.20 -19.61
CA GLN A 171 14.42 2.68 -18.92
C GLN A 171 15.05 1.47 -19.62
N GLY A 172 14.43 0.96 -20.69
CA GLY A 172 14.96 -0.15 -21.46
C GLY A 172 14.45 -1.53 -21.02
N GLU A 173 13.38 -1.61 -20.21
CA GLU A 173 12.74 -2.89 -19.86
C GLU A 173 11.99 -3.54 -21.06
N PHE A 174 12.55 -3.58 -22.27
CA PHE A 174 11.91 -4.13 -23.48
C PHE A 174 11.91 -5.68 -23.52
N THR A 175 11.49 -6.32 -22.43
CA THR A 175 11.55 -7.78 -22.23
C THR A 175 10.18 -8.39 -21.89
N ILE A 176 10.12 -9.72 -21.79
CA ILE A 176 8.93 -10.48 -21.33
C ILE A 176 8.36 -9.91 -20.02
N ARG A 177 9.21 -9.37 -19.13
CA ARG A 177 8.80 -8.67 -17.90
C ARG A 177 7.80 -7.55 -18.17
N PHE A 178 8.11 -6.67 -19.12
CA PHE A 178 7.24 -5.53 -19.44
C PHE A 178 5.90 -6.00 -19.98
N LEU A 179 5.88 -6.99 -20.88
CA LEU A 179 4.62 -7.55 -21.40
C LEU A 179 3.77 -8.16 -20.27
N LEU A 180 4.39 -8.86 -19.32
CA LEU A 180 3.69 -9.39 -18.15
C LEU A 180 3.17 -8.28 -17.23
N LYS A 181 3.94 -7.21 -16.99
CA LYS A 181 3.49 -6.04 -16.21
C LYS A 181 2.28 -5.36 -16.88
N VAL A 182 2.31 -5.19 -18.20
CA VAL A 182 1.16 -4.68 -18.97
C VAL A 182 -0.06 -5.59 -18.80
N ALA A 183 0.12 -6.90 -18.93
CA ALA A 183 -0.97 -7.87 -18.76
C ALA A 183 -1.56 -7.83 -17.34
N VAL A 184 -0.72 -7.70 -16.31
CA VAL A 184 -1.15 -7.53 -14.91
C VAL A 184 -2.04 -6.30 -14.77
N VAL A 185 -1.62 -5.13 -15.27
CA VAL A 185 -2.42 -3.90 -15.20
C VAL A 185 -3.77 -4.10 -15.90
N LEU A 186 -3.77 -4.64 -17.13
CA LEU A 186 -5.00 -4.85 -17.89
C LEU A 186 -5.98 -5.81 -17.19
N ILE A 187 -5.49 -6.87 -16.57
CA ILE A 187 -6.34 -7.85 -15.86
C ILE A 187 -6.82 -7.26 -14.53
N VAL A 188 -5.90 -6.75 -13.70
CA VAL A 188 -6.19 -6.34 -12.32
C VAL A 188 -7.03 -5.06 -12.27
N ALA A 189 -6.79 -4.10 -13.16
CA ALA A 189 -7.63 -2.89 -13.26
C ALA A 189 -8.86 -3.12 -14.16
N GLY A 190 -8.74 -3.92 -15.23
CA GLY A 190 -9.82 -4.17 -16.17
C GLY A 190 -10.97 -5.01 -15.58
N LEU A 191 -10.68 -5.95 -14.68
CA LEU A 191 -11.70 -6.78 -14.04
C LEU A 191 -12.70 -5.94 -13.22
N PRO A 192 -12.28 -5.13 -12.23
CA PRO A 192 -13.19 -4.22 -11.53
C PRO A 192 -13.88 -3.22 -12.47
N PHE A 193 -13.15 -2.64 -13.44
CA PHE A 193 -13.74 -1.72 -14.40
C PHE A 193 -14.90 -2.36 -15.19
N SER A 194 -14.70 -3.59 -15.68
CA SER A 194 -15.74 -4.34 -16.40
C SER A 194 -16.95 -4.63 -15.51
N TYR A 195 -16.73 -4.94 -14.22
CA TYR A 195 -17.80 -5.14 -13.25
C TYR A 195 -18.67 -3.89 -13.11
N TYR A 196 -18.07 -2.72 -12.87
CA TYR A 196 -18.83 -1.47 -12.71
C TYR A 196 -19.54 -1.06 -14.00
N LEU A 197 -18.90 -1.23 -15.16
CA LEU A 197 -19.53 -0.94 -16.45
C LEU A 197 -20.75 -1.82 -16.71
N ASN A 198 -20.65 -3.12 -16.41
CA ASN A 198 -21.77 -4.05 -16.56
C ASN A 198 -22.86 -3.80 -15.51
N ALA A 199 -22.48 -3.48 -14.27
CA ALA A 199 -23.41 -3.15 -13.20
C ALA A 199 -24.23 -1.88 -13.50
N LEU A 200 -23.63 -0.90 -14.20
CA LEU A 200 -24.32 0.31 -14.68
C LEU A 200 -25.39 0.02 -15.74
N ARG A 201 -25.23 -1.05 -16.53
CA ARG A 201 -26.13 -1.42 -17.62
C ARG A 201 -27.33 -2.24 -17.14
N LEU A 202 -27.31 -2.75 -15.91
CA LEU A 202 -28.38 -3.58 -15.37
C LEU A 202 -29.58 -2.71 -14.96
N PRO A 203 -30.79 -3.01 -15.46
CA PRO A 203 -32.00 -2.36 -14.98
C PRO A 203 -32.34 -2.82 -13.55
N PRO A 204 -33.10 -2.01 -12.77
CA PRO A 204 -33.32 -2.26 -11.33
C PRO A 204 -33.94 -3.62 -11.00
N ASP A 205 -34.80 -4.14 -11.87
CA ASP A 205 -35.48 -5.42 -11.74
C ASP A 205 -34.55 -6.64 -11.91
N GLN A 206 -33.45 -6.46 -12.64
CA GLN A 206 -32.45 -7.50 -12.92
C GLN A 206 -31.26 -7.44 -11.97
N TYR A 207 -31.00 -6.29 -11.34
CA TYR A 207 -29.87 -6.08 -10.43
C TYR A 207 -29.82 -7.09 -9.27
N ALA A 208 -30.96 -7.34 -8.61
CA ALA A 208 -31.02 -8.27 -7.49
C ALA A 208 -30.90 -9.76 -7.87
N LYS A 209 -31.18 -10.10 -9.14
CA LYS A 209 -31.26 -11.50 -9.62
C LYS A 209 -30.00 -11.97 -10.33
N THR A 210 -29.07 -11.08 -10.65
CA THR A 210 -27.88 -11.44 -11.42
C THR A 210 -26.87 -12.23 -10.59
N SER A 211 -26.32 -13.30 -11.16
CA SER A 211 -25.19 -14.04 -10.57
C SER A 211 -23.86 -13.30 -10.68
N LEU A 212 -23.81 -12.23 -11.47
CA LEU A 212 -22.61 -11.42 -11.75
C LEU A 212 -21.94 -10.95 -10.46
N HIS A 213 -22.71 -10.45 -9.48
CA HIS A 213 -22.15 -9.99 -8.20
C HIS A 213 -21.44 -11.11 -7.43
N SER A 214 -21.99 -12.32 -7.43
CA SER A 214 -21.39 -13.46 -6.74
C SER A 214 -20.13 -13.93 -7.46
N GLN A 215 -20.16 -14.01 -8.79
CA GLN A 215 -19.02 -14.43 -9.62
C GLN A 215 -17.81 -13.51 -9.44
N TYR A 216 -17.99 -12.20 -9.62
CA TYR A 216 -16.90 -11.23 -9.46
C TYR A 216 -16.36 -11.17 -8.02
N ARG A 217 -17.24 -11.33 -7.03
CA ARG A 217 -16.83 -11.40 -5.61
C ARG A 217 -15.93 -12.61 -5.35
N TRP A 218 -16.32 -13.80 -5.80
CA TRP A 218 -15.52 -15.01 -5.59
C TRP A 218 -14.22 -14.99 -6.40
N ALA A 219 -14.25 -14.49 -7.63
CA ALA A 219 -13.05 -14.29 -8.43
C ALA A 219 -12.07 -13.32 -7.75
N GLY A 220 -12.55 -12.17 -7.27
CA GLY A 220 -11.72 -11.20 -6.55
C GLY A 220 -11.13 -11.77 -5.26
N ILE A 221 -11.92 -12.52 -4.48
CA ILE A 221 -11.43 -13.21 -3.27
C ILE A 221 -10.31 -14.20 -3.63
N ALA A 222 -10.53 -15.03 -4.65
CA ALA A 222 -9.54 -16.02 -5.07
C ALA A 222 -8.22 -15.36 -5.49
N ILE A 223 -8.28 -14.30 -6.31
CA ILE A 223 -7.11 -13.57 -6.80
C ILE A 223 -6.33 -12.92 -5.64
N VAL A 224 -7.02 -12.17 -4.77
CA VAL A 224 -6.35 -11.46 -3.67
C VAL A 224 -5.78 -12.44 -2.65
N VAL A 225 -6.52 -13.48 -2.28
CA VAL A 225 -6.01 -14.50 -1.34
C VAL A 225 -4.81 -15.24 -1.93
N MET A 226 -4.85 -15.60 -3.21
CA MET A 226 -3.71 -16.22 -3.89
C MET A 226 -2.47 -15.32 -3.86
N ALA A 227 -2.63 -14.03 -4.19
CA ALA A 227 -1.53 -13.06 -4.17
C ALA A 227 -0.99 -12.85 -2.75
N MET A 228 -1.87 -12.79 -1.74
CA MET A 228 -1.47 -12.68 -0.33
C MET A 228 -0.69 -13.91 0.14
N VAL A 229 -1.16 -15.11 -0.18
CA VAL A 229 -0.46 -16.36 0.15
C VAL A 229 0.91 -16.40 -0.52
N ALA A 230 0.99 -16.07 -1.82
CA ALA A 230 2.26 -15.98 -2.54
C ALA A 230 3.21 -14.95 -1.90
N GLY A 231 2.71 -13.78 -1.50
CA GLY A 231 3.51 -12.76 -0.83
C GLY A 231 4.01 -13.20 0.54
N LEU A 232 3.22 -13.95 1.31
CA LEU A 232 3.65 -14.53 2.58
C LEU A 232 4.75 -15.58 2.40
N PHE A 233 4.72 -16.36 1.31
CA PHE A 233 5.82 -17.26 0.96
C PHE A 233 7.11 -16.50 0.63
N VAL A 234 7.02 -15.34 -0.02
CA VAL A 234 8.18 -14.49 -0.37
C VAL A 234 8.74 -13.76 0.85
N THR A 235 7.88 -13.17 1.68
CA THR A 235 8.29 -12.30 2.81
C THR A 235 8.64 -13.06 4.09
N GLY A 236 8.21 -14.31 4.19
CA GLY A 236 8.28 -15.10 5.42
C GLY A 236 7.25 -14.68 6.47
N SER A 237 7.28 -15.32 7.63
CA SER A 237 6.40 -14.98 8.76
C SER A 237 6.90 -13.74 9.51
N PRO A 238 6.04 -13.02 10.25
CA PRO A 238 6.46 -11.91 11.10
C PRO A 238 7.54 -12.29 12.14
N LEU A 239 7.51 -13.54 12.62
CA LEU A 239 8.52 -14.08 13.53
C LEU A 239 9.89 -14.17 12.85
N ARG A 240 9.93 -14.64 11.60
CA ARG A 240 11.17 -14.65 10.81
C ARG A 240 11.71 -13.23 10.60
N GLY A 241 10.83 -12.28 10.27
CA GLY A 241 11.23 -10.87 10.13
C GLY A 241 11.77 -10.25 11.42
N ARG A 242 11.34 -10.72 12.59
CA ARG A 242 11.92 -10.32 13.88
C ARG A 242 13.32 -10.91 14.07
N SER A 243 13.51 -12.19 13.74
CA SER A 243 14.82 -12.85 13.77
C SER A 243 15.82 -12.22 12.80
N GLU A 244 15.39 -11.86 11.58
CA GLU A 244 16.22 -11.15 10.60
C GLU A 244 16.79 -9.84 11.18
N ARG A 245 15.94 -9.03 11.83
CA ARG A 245 16.38 -7.78 12.46
C ARG A 245 17.32 -7.99 13.65
N PHE A 246 17.12 -9.05 14.43
CA PHE A 246 18.04 -9.39 15.51
C PHE A 246 19.40 -9.81 14.95
N ASP A 247 19.44 -10.64 13.91
CA ASP A 247 20.68 -11.04 13.26
C ASP A 247 21.40 -9.85 12.58
N GLU A 248 20.66 -8.96 11.91
CA GLU A 248 21.21 -7.70 11.39
C GLU A 248 21.81 -6.83 12.50
N GLN A 249 21.12 -6.71 13.64
CA GLN A 249 21.62 -5.97 14.79
C GLN A 249 22.88 -6.63 15.38
N ARG A 250 22.92 -7.97 15.49
CA ARG A 250 24.11 -8.72 15.93
C ARG A 250 25.30 -8.42 15.03
N VAL A 251 25.12 -8.51 13.70
CA VAL A 251 26.20 -8.20 12.75
C VAL A 251 26.66 -6.74 12.91
N ASN A 252 25.74 -5.79 13.07
CA ASN A 252 26.10 -4.39 13.27
C ASN A 252 26.84 -4.16 14.61
N ASP A 253 26.40 -4.80 15.70
CA ASP A 253 27.06 -4.73 17.00
C ASP A 253 28.50 -5.27 16.90
N LEU A 254 28.70 -6.43 16.26
CA LEU A 254 30.01 -7.02 16.05
C LEU A 254 30.94 -6.12 15.22
N ARG A 255 30.40 -5.44 14.19
CA ARG A 255 31.15 -4.43 13.42
C ARG A 255 31.57 -3.25 14.28
N THR A 256 30.66 -2.73 15.09
CA THR A 256 30.97 -1.61 15.97
C THR A 256 32.04 -2.03 16.99
N ILE A 257 31.90 -3.20 17.62
CA ILE A 257 32.90 -3.75 18.54
C ILE A 257 34.26 -3.88 17.85
N GLN A 258 34.31 -4.50 16.67
CA GLN A 258 35.54 -4.63 15.90
C GLN A 258 36.14 -3.25 15.62
N SER A 259 35.36 -2.30 15.08
CA SER A 259 35.85 -0.97 14.76
C SER A 259 36.41 -0.24 15.98
N GLU A 260 35.80 -0.38 17.15
CA GLU A 260 36.30 0.21 18.39
C GLU A 260 37.55 -0.48 18.92
N ILE A 261 37.66 -1.81 18.82
CA ILE A 261 38.91 -2.54 19.14
C ILE A 261 40.06 -2.00 18.30
N LEU A 262 39.84 -1.87 17.00
CA LEU A 262 40.83 -1.33 16.06
C LEU A 262 41.22 0.11 16.41
N ASN A 263 40.23 0.97 16.69
CA ASN A 263 40.48 2.35 17.11
C ASN A 263 41.29 2.43 18.42
N ILE A 264 41.00 1.57 19.40
CA ILE A 264 41.76 1.49 20.66
C ILE A 264 43.21 1.07 20.37
N VAL A 265 43.39 0.04 19.55
CA VAL A 265 44.69 -0.56 19.24
C VAL A 265 45.61 0.39 18.48
N TRP A 266 45.09 1.16 17.52
CA TRP A 266 45.89 2.13 16.77
C TRP A 266 45.92 3.53 17.38
N GLY A 267 45.03 3.80 18.32
CA GLY A 267 44.88 5.12 18.92
C GLY A 267 44.21 6.13 17.98
N ASN A 268 44.08 7.37 18.45
CA ASN A 268 43.33 8.43 17.79
C ASN A 268 44.05 9.04 16.55
N GLU A 269 45.17 8.45 16.13
CA GLU A 269 45.90 8.89 14.96
C GLU A 269 45.17 8.38 13.72
N ARG A 270 44.38 9.26 13.09
CA ARG A 270 43.65 9.01 11.82
C ARG A 270 44.54 8.53 10.66
N ALA A 271 45.86 8.58 10.82
CA ALA A 271 46.79 7.93 9.94
C ALA A 271 47.02 6.51 10.46
N MET A 272 46.29 5.54 9.90
CA MET A 272 46.76 4.15 9.92
C MET A 272 48.22 4.15 9.49
N PRO A 273 49.14 3.59 10.30
CA PRO A 273 50.54 3.71 10.01
C PRO A 273 50.83 3.09 8.64
N THR A 274 51.53 3.82 7.76
CA THR A 274 51.79 3.33 6.41
C THR A 274 52.60 2.04 6.47
N PRO A 275 52.21 0.99 5.73
CA PRO A 275 52.84 -0.32 5.82
C PRO A 275 54.36 -0.28 5.59
N PRO A 276 55.12 -1.18 6.24
CA PRO A 276 54.66 -2.27 7.10
C PRO A 276 54.65 -1.90 8.60
N VAL A 277 53.51 -2.12 9.26
CA VAL A 277 53.36 -2.05 10.72
C VAL A 277 53.71 -3.43 11.28
N LYS A 278 54.65 -3.51 12.23
CA LYS A 278 55.08 -4.79 12.84
C LYS A 278 54.50 -5.02 14.23
N GLU A 279 54.09 -3.96 14.91
CA GLU A 279 53.61 -3.99 16.29
C GLU A 279 52.42 -3.04 16.44
N LEU A 280 51.50 -3.40 17.32
CA LEU A 280 50.34 -2.60 17.65
C LEU A 280 50.73 -1.40 18.54
N THR A 281 50.09 -0.24 18.38
CA THR A 281 50.34 0.94 19.22
C THR A 281 49.95 0.68 20.67
N ASN A 282 48.79 0.05 20.87
CA ASN A 282 48.27 -0.38 22.17
C ASN A 282 47.97 -1.89 22.15
N PRO A 283 48.10 -2.59 23.28
CA PRO A 283 47.73 -4.00 23.36
C PRO A 283 46.23 -4.20 23.15
N LEU A 284 45.84 -5.37 22.62
CA LEU A 284 44.44 -5.75 22.51
C LEU A 284 43.75 -5.74 23.89
N PRO A 285 42.53 -5.17 24.01
CA PRO A 285 41.73 -5.21 25.23
C PRO A 285 41.55 -6.64 25.76
N VAL A 286 41.46 -6.81 27.08
CA VAL A 286 41.35 -8.14 27.70
C VAL A 286 39.91 -8.66 27.65
N THR A 287 38.93 -7.76 27.82
CA THR A 287 37.51 -8.08 27.88
C THR A 287 36.66 -7.14 27.02
N LEU A 288 35.41 -7.52 26.71
CA LEU A 288 34.48 -6.61 26.03
C LEU A 288 34.08 -5.42 26.90
N GLU A 289 34.08 -5.58 28.22
CA GLU A 289 33.90 -4.50 29.17
C GLU A 289 35.02 -3.47 29.05
N ASP A 290 36.27 -3.90 28.83
CA ASP A 290 37.38 -3.00 28.55
C ASP A 290 37.17 -2.26 27.23
N VAL A 291 36.70 -2.94 26.17
CA VAL A 291 36.37 -2.30 24.88
C VAL A 291 35.31 -1.21 25.09
N ALA A 292 34.25 -1.52 25.84
CA ALA A 292 33.18 -0.55 26.12
C ALA A 292 33.64 0.62 26.99
N ALA A 293 34.55 0.38 27.94
CA ALA A 293 35.11 1.40 28.83
C ALA A 293 36.12 2.31 28.12
N GLN A 294 36.88 1.77 27.17
CA GLN A 294 37.94 2.46 26.43
C GLN A 294 37.49 2.98 25.05
N ALA A 295 36.23 2.76 24.68
CA ALA A 295 35.66 3.17 23.40
C ALA A 295 35.93 4.65 23.09
N LEU A 296 36.41 4.93 21.88
CA LEU A 296 36.89 6.25 21.47
C LEU A 296 35.82 7.06 20.75
N TYR A 297 35.00 6.42 19.90
CA TYR A 297 34.00 7.13 19.08
C TYR A 297 32.57 6.80 19.50
N GLN A 298 32.25 5.52 19.61
CA GLN A 298 30.93 5.06 20.00
C GLN A 298 31.05 3.93 21.02
N ARG A 299 30.30 4.00 22.12
CA ARG A 299 30.20 2.85 23.04
C ARG A 299 29.48 1.70 22.33
N PRO A 300 30.16 0.57 22.06
CA PRO A 300 29.54 -0.55 21.38
C PRO A 300 28.50 -1.21 22.29
N ASN A 301 27.44 -1.75 21.69
CA ASN A 301 26.58 -2.66 22.39
C ASN A 301 27.28 -4.03 22.47
N ILE A 302 27.64 -4.46 23.68
CA ILE A 302 28.40 -5.69 23.91
C ILE A 302 27.50 -6.89 24.26
N VAL A 303 26.19 -6.69 24.33
CA VAL A 303 25.21 -7.73 24.66
C VAL A 303 24.27 -8.01 23.50
N ASP A 304 23.94 -9.28 23.34
CA ASP A 304 22.96 -9.75 22.38
C ASP A 304 21.56 -9.17 22.71
N PRO A 305 20.90 -8.49 21.77
CA PRO A 305 19.64 -7.78 22.01
C PRO A 305 18.43 -8.71 22.23
N GLU A 306 18.52 -9.99 21.88
CA GLU A 306 17.47 -10.99 22.09
C GLU A 306 17.65 -11.74 23.42
N THR A 307 18.88 -12.15 23.74
CA THR A 307 19.17 -12.99 24.92
C THR A 307 19.65 -12.21 26.14
N GLY A 308 20.19 -11.00 25.95
CA GLY A 308 20.82 -10.19 26.99
C GLY A 308 22.18 -10.70 27.47
N LEU A 309 22.73 -11.75 26.85
CA LEU A 309 24.05 -12.28 27.15
C LEU A 309 25.14 -11.50 26.40
N PRO A 310 26.33 -11.31 26.98
CA PRO A 310 27.43 -10.67 26.26
C PRO A 310 27.87 -11.50 25.05
N TYR A 311 28.30 -10.82 23.98
CA TYR A 311 28.97 -11.48 22.86
C TYR A 311 30.27 -12.16 23.34
N THR A 312 30.73 -13.17 22.59
CA THR A 312 31.99 -13.85 22.96
C THR A 312 33.16 -13.16 22.26
N TYR A 313 34.14 -12.74 23.05
CA TYR A 313 35.41 -12.20 22.58
C TYR A 313 36.55 -13.05 23.13
N THR A 314 37.42 -13.50 22.24
CA THR A 314 38.62 -14.26 22.62
C THR A 314 39.83 -13.72 21.89
N ARG A 315 40.88 -13.40 22.65
CA ARG A 315 42.20 -13.07 22.10
C ARG A 315 42.94 -14.36 21.75
N THR A 316 43.31 -14.52 20.49
CA THR A 316 43.96 -15.74 19.98
C THR A 316 45.48 -15.58 19.94
N SER A 317 45.97 -14.35 19.72
CA SER A 317 47.40 -14.00 19.76
C SER A 317 47.55 -12.55 20.26
N ASP A 318 48.77 -11.98 20.20
CA ASP A 318 48.98 -10.58 20.58
C ASP A 318 48.36 -9.58 19.59
N HIS A 319 48.04 -10.02 18.36
CA HIS A 319 47.41 -9.20 17.33
C HIS A 319 46.12 -9.79 16.74
N ASP A 320 45.79 -11.05 17.08
CA ASP A 320 44.59 -11.72 16.58
C ASP A 320 43.51 -11.82 17.65
N PHE A 321 42.28 -11.53 17.25
CA PHE A 321 41.10 -11.69 18.09
C PHE A 321 39.94 -12.29 17.32
N ARG A 322 38.99 -12.84 18.07
CA ARG A 322 37.79 -13.48 17.52
C ARG A 322 36.55 -12.95 18.23
N LEU A 323 35.52 -12.70 17.43
CA LEU A 323 34.20 -12.30 17.91
C LEU A 323 33.16 -13.33 17.49
N CYS A 324 32.32 -13.80 18.42
CA CYS A 324 31.28 -14.79 18.13
C CYS A 324 29.90 -14.31 18.59
N ALA A 325 28.89 -14.69 17.82
CA ALA A 325 27.47 -14.54 18.16
C ALA A 325 26.70 -15.79 17.71
N THR A 326 25.48 -15.95 18.25
CA THR A 326 24.55 -17.00 17.81
C THR A 326 23.49 -16.38 16.92
N PHE A 327 23.39 -16.86 15.68
CA PHE A 327 22.45 -16.33 14.69
C PHE A 327 21.24 -17.24 14.52
N SER A 328 20.08 -16.61 14.37
CA SER A 328 18.79 -17.32 14.23
C SER A 328 18.54 -17.79 12.79
N LEU A 329 19.11 -17.09 11.81
CA LEU A 329 18.98 -17.34 10.37
C LEU A 329 20.35 -17.41 9.69
N SER A 330 20.40 -18.09 8.54
CA SER A 330 21.59 -18.08 7.69
C SER A 330 21.63 -16.80 6.85
N ARG A 331 22.83 -16.26 6.66
CA ARG A 331 23.11 -15.07 5.85
C ARG A 331 24.13 -15.41 4.77
N ASP A 332 23.78 -15.13 3.52
CA ASP A 332 24.67 -15.26 2.36
C ASP A 332 24.51 -14.05 1.43
N GLN A 333 25.36 -13.04 1.63
CA GLN A 333 25.36 -11.77 0.92
C GLN A 333 26.59 -11.66 0.00
N GLN A 334 26.42 -11.11 -1.20
CA GLN A 334 27.49 -11.02 -2.20
C GLN A 334 28.49 -9.89 -1.94
N TYR A 335 28.03 -8.75 -1.42
CA TYR A 335 28.87 -7.56 -1.21
C TYR A 335 29.45 -7.46 0.19
N ASP A 336 29.08 -8.39 1.06
CA ASP A 336 29.34 -8.33 2.49
C ASP A 336 29.64 -9.72 3.04
N VAL A 337 30.49 -10.43 2.26
CA VAL A 337 30.76 -11.86 2.35
C VAL A 337 31.42 -12.25 3.66
N PHE A 338 32.27 -11.38 4.20
CA PHE A 338 32.97 -11.64 5.47
C PHE A 338 31.99 -11.93 6.61
N TRP A 339 30.85 -11.25 6.61
CA TRP A 339 29.80 -11.38 7.61
C TRP A 339 28.76 -12.47 7.25
N ASN A 340 29.01 -13.33 6.26
CA ASN A 340 28.13 -14.46 5.95
C ASN A 340 28.27 -15.55 7.02
N HIS A 341 27.16 -16.17 7.39
CA HIS A 341 27.11 -17.14 8.47
C HIS A 341 25.98 -18.16 8.29
N PRO A 342 26.15 -19.40 8.77
CA PRO A 342 25.05 -20.35 8.90
C PRO A 342 24.14 -19.98 10.08
N VAL A 343 23.06 -20.75 10.27
CA VAL A 343 22.28 -20.72 11.51
C VAL A 343 23.13 -21.27 12.66
N GLY A 344 23.03 -20.67 13.84
CA GLY A 344 23.73 -21.08 15.05
C GLY A 344 24.94 -20.22 15.39
N GLU A 345 25.83 -20.76 16.21
CA GLU A 345 27.04 -20.06 16.64
C GLU A 345 28.03 -19.88 15.48
N LYS A 346 28.45 -18.64 15.25
CA LYS A 346 29.49 -18.30 14.28
C LYS A 346 30.46 -17.30 14.87
N CYS A 347 31.73 -17.60 14.68
CA CYS A 347 32.85 -16.72 15.00
C CYS A 347 33.48 -16.12 13.75
N PHE A 348 33.90 -14.86 13.89
CA PHE A 348 34.67 -14.08 12.92
C PHE A 348 36.05 -13.82 13.48
N ASP A 349 37.08 -14.14 12.70
CA ASP A 349 38.49 -13.97 13.06
C ASP A 349 39.03 -12.68 12.46
N PHE A 350 39.80 -11.94 13.25
CA PHE A 350 40.37 -10.65 12.90
C PHE A 350 41.87 -10.66 13.23
N ASP A 351 42.68 -10.28 12.25
CA ASP A 351 44.09 -9.90 12.46
C ASP A 351 44.14 -8.37 12.46
N ALA A 352 44.46 -7.78 13.61
CA ALA A 352 44.59 -6.34 13.70
C ALA A 352 45.64 -5.83 12.70
N LEU A 353 46.84 -6.43 12.63
CA LEU A 353 47.91 -5.94 11.76
C LEU A 353 47.54 -5.95 10.27
N GLU A 354 46.79 -6.94 9.81
CA GLU A 354 46.34 -7.00 8.42
C GLU A 354 45.25 -5.96 8.11
N GLN A 355 44.38 -5.66 9.08
CA GLN A 355 43.33 -4.67 8.92
C GLN A 355 43.83 -3.23 8.94
N ALA A 356 45.12 -3.00 9.20
CA ALA A 356 45.80 -1.71 9.05
C ALA A 356 46.10 -1.30 7.59
N LYS A 357 45.89 -2.20 6.62
CA LYS A 357 46.07 -1.98 5.17
C LYS A 357 44.84 -1.31 4.55
#